data_AF-F3B9E1-F1
#
_entry.id   AF-F3B9E1-F1
#
_cell.length_a   1.000
_cell.length_b   1.000
_cell.length_c   1.000
_cell.angle_alpha   90.00
_cell.angle_beta   90.00
_cell.angle_gamma   90.00
#
_symmetry.space_group_name_H-M   'P 1'
#
loop_
_entity.id
_entity.type
_entity.pdbx_description
1 polymer ?
#
loop_
_entity_poly.entity_id
_entity_poly.type
_entity_poly.pdbx_seq_one_letter_code
_entity_poly.pdbx_strand_id
1 'polypeptide(L)'
;MGILKKVFVSCLIASLFVLSGCQKEEMKEPTKQAKKLMIVAHPDDETIFGGKHISKGGYFIVCLTNQNNSVRRAEFNAMLDLSKNEGVILDFPDKTHGKRDNWKKSKEQIEEVITHYVKEKKWESITTHNADGEYGHIHHKMTHQLVTKVCEREKQTDNLFYFAPYYKKQDLKKHTLTPMSEKDLKTKTTLADVYISQEKVCNNLKHIFPYEEWTSYKDAYKK
;
A
#
# COMPACT_ATOMS: atom_id res chain seq x y z
N MET A 1 -34.04 8.37 36.48
CA MET A 1 -32.84 9.09 36.02
C MET A 1 -31.70 8.09 35.87
N GLY A 2 -31.32 7.80 34.62
CA GLY A 2 -30.32 6.79 34.30
C GLY A 2 -28.90 7.27 34.54
N ILE A 3 -28.06 6.38 35.04
CA ILE A 3 -26.60 6.51 34.93
C ILE A 3 -26.15 5.27 34.16
N LEU A 4 -26.09 5.44 32.83
CA LEU A 4 -25.51 4.48 31.92
C LEU A 4 -24.00 4.46 32.20
N LYS A 5 -23.52 3.41 32.87
CA LYS A 5 -22.08 3.16 33.04
C LYS A 5 -21.48 3.01 31.63
N LYS A 6 -20.68 3.99 31.21
CA LYS A 6 -19.81 3.87 30.05
C LYS A 6 -18.88 2.69 30.29
N VAL A 7 -19.13 1.59 29.58
CA VAL A 7 -18.18 0.50 29.47
C VAL A 7 -16.98 1.07 28.69
N PHE A 8 -15.88 1.31 29.41
CA PHE A 8 -14.58 1.46 28.77
C PHE A 8 -14.26 0.11 28.14
N VAL A 9 -14.35 0.04 26.82
CA VAL A 9 -13.70 -1.03 26.06
C VAL A 9 -12.21 -0.77 26.19
N SER A 10 -11.59 -1.44 27.16
CA SER A 10 -10.15 -1.61 27.21
C SER A 10 -9.76 -2.33 25.92
N CYS A 11 -9.16 -1.62 24.96
CA CYS A 11 -8.40 -2.25 23.89
C CYS A 11 -7.29 -3.05 24.57
N LEU A 12 -7.52 -4.35 24.79
CA LEU A 12 -6.42 -5.28 24.88
C LEU A 12 -5.68 -5.13 23.55
N ILE A 13 -4.48 -4.55 23.60
CA ILE A 13 -3.49 -4.69 22.54
C ILE A 13 -3.17 -6.17 22.54
N ALA A 14 -3.91 -6.94 21.74
CA ALA A 14 -3.44 -8.24 21.33
C ALA A 14 -2.32 -7.93 20.35
N SER A 15 -1.10 -7.76 20.87
CA SER A 15 0.12 -7.80 20.06
C SER A 15 0.03 -9.10 19.29
N LEU A 16 -0.36 -9.01 18.01
CA LEU A 16 -0.52 -10.17 17.15
C LEU A 16 0.91 -10.63 16.83
N PHE A 17 1.52 -11.37 17.75
CA PHE A 17 2.72 -12.14 17.46
C PHE A 17 2.28 -13.19 16.45
N VAL A 18 2.55 -12.94 15.17
CA VAL A 18 2.49 -14.00 14.17
C VAL A 18 3.59 -14.99 14.57
N LEU A 19 3.23 -16.03 15.32
CA LEU A 19 4.09 -17.15 15.77
C LEU A 19 4.54 -18.05 14.60
N SER A 20 4.69 -17.47 13.40
CA SER A 20 5.34 -18.10 12.27
C SER A 20 6.66 -17.36 12.05
N GLY A 21 7.77 -18.08 11.96
CA GLY A 21 9.14 -17.56 12.03
C GLY A 21 9.60 -16.61 10.90
N CYS A 22 8.69 -15.83 10.29
CA CYS A 22 8.95 -14.88 9.22
C CYS A 22 9.00 -13.42 9.71
N GLN A 23 8.31 -13.06 10.81
CA GLN A 23 8.33 -11.69 11.35
C GLN A 23 8.97 -11.66 12.74
N LYS A 24 10.03 -10.87 12.89
CA LYS A 24 10.84 -10.79 14.12
C LYS A 24 10.48 -9.61 15.02
N GLU A 25 9.62 -8.70 14.56
CA GLU A 25 9.25 -7.47 15.25
C GLU A 25 7.73 -7.34 15.37
N GLU A 26 7.27 -6.64 16.40
CA GLU A 26 5.86 -6.33 16.63
C GLU A 26 5.31 -5.49 15.47
N MET A 27 4.14 -5.88 14.96
CA MET A 27 3.46 -5.11 13.92
C MET A 27 3.05 -3.75 14.48
N LYS A 28 3.58 -2.68 13.86
CA LYS A 28 3.23 -1.31 14.25
C LYS A 28 1.76 -1.04 13.94
N GLU A 29 1.05 -0.44 14.89
CA GLU A 29 -0.37 -0.09 14.72
C GLU A 29 -0.57 1.36 14.27
N PRO A 30 -1.63 1.65 13.49
CA PRO A 30 -1.95 3.00 13.05
C PRO A 30 -2.50 3.86 14.19
N THR A 31 -1.98 5.07 14.36
CA THR A 31 -2.54 6.03 15.32
C THR A 31 -3.84 6.67 14.80
N LYS A 32 -4.49 7.52 15.60
CA LYS A 32 -5.66 8.30 15.18
C LYS A 32 -5.36 9.30 14.06
N GLN A 33 -4.10 9.62 13.78
CA GLN A 33 -3.69 10.56 12.73
C GLN A 33 -3.83 9.93 11.33
N ALA A 34 -3.53 8.64 11.20
CA ALA A 34 -3.80 7.91 9.98
C ALA A 34 -5.31 7.75 9.77
N LYS A 35 -5.84 8.34 8.70
CA LYS A 35 -7.25 8.24 8.31
C LYS A 35 -7.47 7.31 7.12
N LYS A 36 -6.41 7.06 6.35
CA LYS A 36 -6.41 6.29 5.12
C LYS A 36 -5.43 5.13 5.24
N LEU A 37 -5.74 4.01 4.60
CA LEU A 37 -4.89 2.83 4.54
C LEU A 37 -4.38 2.65 3.11
N MET A 38 -3.09 2.37 2.96
CA MET A 38 -2.51 1.94 1.69
C MET A 38 -1.77 0.63 1.91
N ILE A 39 -2.02 -0.37 1.06
CA ILE A 39 -1.37 -1.68 1.13
C ILE A 39 -0.67 -1.94 -0.20
N VAL A 40 0.65 -2.09 -0.15
CA VAL A 40 1.52 -2.29 -1.32
C VAL A 40 2.41 -3.52 -1.16
N ALA A 41 2.87 -4.06 -2.30
CA ALA A 41 3.72 -5.25 -2.31
C ALA A 41 5.16 -4.92 -1.90
N HIS A 42 5.73 -3.86 -2.46
CA HIS A 42 7.14 -3.50 -2.32
C HIS A 42 7.30 -2.07 -1.83
N PRO A 43 8.40 -1.75 -1.11
CA PRO A 43 8.72 -0.36 -0.83
C PRO A 43 9.02 0.33 -2.16
N ASP A 44 8.62 1.58 -2.37
CA ASP A 44 8.59 2.36 -3.63
C ASP A 44 7.25 2.35 -4.37
N ASP A 45 6.44 1.30 -4.25
CA ASP A 45 5.14 1.20 -4.93
C ASP A 45 4.21 2.33 -4.47
N GLU A 46 4.21 2.64 -3.17
CA GLU A 46 3.38 3.70 -2.59
C GLU A 46 3.68 5.06 -3.21
N THR A 47 4.94 5.30 -3.57
CA THR A 47 5.40 6.55 -4.16
C THR A 47 5.21 6.57 -5.68
N ILE A 48 5.54 5.47 -6.37
CA ILE A 48 5.41 5.37 -7.82
C ILE A 48 3.94 5.51 -8.25
N PHE A 49 3.02 4.87 -7.53
CA PHE A 49 1.62 4.80 -7.89
C PHE A 49 0.70 5.71 -7.07
N GLY A 50 1.20 6.26 -5.95
CA GLY A 50 0.42 7.09 -5.04
C GLY A 50 1.13 8.31 -4.46
N GLY A 51 2.27 8.70 -5.01
CA GLY A 51 3.11 9.79 -4.52
C GLY A 51 2.36 11.12 -4.31
N LYS A 52 1.46 11.52 -5.23
CA LYS A 52 0.66 12.74 -5.04
C LYS A 52 -0.28 12.60 -3.84
N HIS A 53 -0.87 11.42 -3.64
CA HIS A 53 -1.80 11.17 -2.55
C HIS A 53 -1.09 11.14 -1.20
N ILE A 54 0.01 10.39 -1.07
CA ILE A 54 0.74 10.27 0.20
C ILE A 54 1.45 11.57 0.58
N SER A 55 1.81 12.43 -0.37
CA SER A 55 2.38 13.76 -0.08
C SER A 55 1.47 14.67 0.77
N LYS A 56 0.16 14.36 0.83
CA LYS A 56 -0.82 15.09 1.64
C LYS A 56 -0.93 14.56 3.08
N GLY A 57 -0.21 13.49 3.42
CA GLY A 57 -0.23 12.86 4.74
C GLY A 57 -1.52 12.07 5.04
N GLY A 58 -1.59 11.57 6.28
CA GLY A 58 -2.77 10.90 6.84
C GLY A 58 -2.96 9.45 6.40
N TYR A 59 -1.93 8.82 5.82
CA TYR A 59 -1.92 7.39 5.51
C TYR A 59 -1.25 6.59 6.63
N PHE A 60 -1.76 5.39 6.84
CA PHE A 60 -0.97 4.26 7.31
C PHE A 60 -0.62 3.38 6.09
N ILE A 61 0.66 3.17 5.83
CA ILE A 61 1.15 2.42 4.67
C ILE A 61 1.68 1.06 5.14
N VAL A 62 1.09 -0.02 4.63
CA VAL A 62 1.53 -1.40 4.85
C VAL A 62 2.29 -1.87 3.61
N CYS A 63 3.60 -2.04 3.74
CA CYS A 63 4.43 -2.66 2.71
C CYS A 63 4.66 -4.13 3.07
N LEU A 64 4.25 -5.05 2.21
CA LEU A 64 4.22 -6.48 2.53
C LEU A 64 5.60 -7.15 2.54
N THR A 65 6.60 -6.59 1.86
CA THR A 65 7.91 -7.26 1.69
C THR A 65 9.09 -6.37 2.06
N ASN A 66 10.28 -7.00 2.14
CA ASN A 66 11.59 -6.35 2.26
C ASN A 66 11.93 -5.72 3.62
N GLN A 67 11.24 -6.03 4.72
CA GLN A 67 11.64 -5.56 6.04
C GLN A 67 13.07 -6.00 6.41
N ASN A 68 13.56 -7.18 6.04
CA ASN A 68 14.94 -7.59 6.34
C ASN A 68 15.99 -7.01 5.39
N ASN A 69 15.58 -6.35 4.30
CA ASN A 69 16.49 -5.60 3.45
C ASN A 69 16.75 -4.22 4.07
N SER A 70 17.91 -4.05 4.71
CA SER A 70 18.23 -2.83 5.47
C SER A 70 18.19 -1.55 4.65
N VAL A 71 18.63 -1.59 3.39
CA VAL A 71 18.60 -0.42 2.50
C VAL A 71 17.15 -0.07 2.16
N ARG A 72 16.37 -1.03 1.68
CA ARG A 72 14.97 -0.80 1.26
C ARG A 72 14.09 -0.37 2.43
N ARG A 73 14.31 -0.93 3.62
CA ARG A 73 13.66 -0.52 4.87
C ARG A 73 14.01 0.91 5.25
N ALA A 74 15.28 1.30 5.16
CA ALA A 74 15.69 2.67 5.48
C ALA A 74 15.07 3.70 4.51
N GLU A 75 15.02 3.38 3.22
CA GLU A 75 14.37 4.24 2.21
C GLU A 75 12.86 4.37 2.45
N PHE A 76 12.18 3.26 2.78
CA PHE A 76 10.76 3.30 3.12
C PHE A 76 10.49 4.18 4.35
N ASN A 77 11.31 4.06 5.39
CA ASN A 77 11.17 4.91 6.58
C ASN A 77 11.44 6.39 6.26
N ALA A 78 12.45 6.69 5.45
CA ALA A 78 12.72 8.06 5.02
C ALA A 78 11.58 8.65 4.16
N MET A 79 10.91 7.82 3.35
CA MET A 79 9.70 8.22 2.61
C MET A 79 8.55 8.53 3.56
N LEU A 80 8.32 7.69 4.59
CA LEU A 80 7.28 7.95 5.61
C LEU A 80 7.54 9.28 6.33
N ASP A 81 8.78 9.52 6.74
CA ASP A 81 9.17 10.76 7.43
C ASP A 81 8.98 11.99 6.54
N LEU A 82 9.43 11.92 5.28
CA LEU A 82 9.34 13.03 4.33
C LEU A 82 7.88 13.36 3.96
N SER A 83 7.05 12.32 3.83
CA SER A 83 5.63 12.46 3.50
C SER A 83 4.72 12.69 4.72
N LYS A 84 5.27 12.61 5.94
CA LYS A 84 4.56 12.70 7.22
C LYS A 84 3.43 11.67 7.34
N ASN A 85 3.70 10.45 6.90
CA ASN A 85 2.80 9.31 7.03
C ASN A 85 3.29 8.33 8.08
N GLU A 86 2.38 7.48 8.52
CA GLU A 86 2.70 6.31 9.33
C GLU A 86 2.76 5.08 8.43
N GLY A 87 3.42 4.03 8.90
CA GLY A 87 3.44 2.79 8.15
C GLY A 87 4.33 1.73 8.78
N VAL A 88 4.26 0.55 8.19
CA VAL A 88 4.97 -0.65 8.55
C VAL A 88 5.47 -1.33 7.28
N ILE A 89 6.70 -1.82 7.34
CA ILE A 89 7.27 -2.70 6.33
C ILE A 89 7.41 -4.08 6.93
N LEU A 90 7.01 -5.09 6.18
CA LEU A 90 6.94 -6.49 6.60
C LEU A 90 7.92 -7.34 5.79
N ASP A 91 8.21 -8.56 6.23
CA ASP A 91 9.18 -9.44 5.54
C ASP A 91 8.54 -10.68 4.89
N PHE A 92 7.39 -10.52 4.24
CA PHE A 92 6.93 -11.62 3.39
C PHE A 92 7.92 -11.82 2.22
N PRO A 93 8.14 -13.07 1.76
CA PRO A 93 9.19 -13.36 0.78
C PRO A 93 8.99 -12.59 -0.52
N ASP A 94 9.95 -11.74 -0.89
CA ASP A 94 10.00 -11.18 -2.24
C ASP A 94 10.61 -12.20 -3.22
N LYS A 95 11.66 -12.89 -2.79
CA LYS A 95 12.31 -13.98 -3.53
C LYS A 95 12.57 -15.18 -2.64
N THR A 96 12.43 -16.36 -3.21
CA THR A 96 12.80 -17.65 -2.62
C THR A 96 13.76 -18.36 -3.57
N HIS A 97 14.95 -18.72 -3.07
CA HIS A 97 16.05 -19.29 -3.88
C HIS A 97 16.39 -18.44 -5.13
N GLY A 98 16.42 -17.11 -4.96
CA GLY A 98 16.76 -16.16 -6.03
C GLY A 98 15.68 -15.93 -7.08
N LYS A 99 14.56 -16.66 -7.03
CA LYS A 99 13.40 -16.47 -7.91
C LYS A 99 12.29 -15.74 -7.17
N ARG A 100 11.51 -14.95 -7.90
CA ARG A 100 10.34 -14.27 -7.34
C ARG A 100 9.41 -15.29 -6.69
N ASP A 101 9.00 -15.02 -5.46
CA ASP A 101 8.09 -15.89 -4.71
C ASP A 101 6.66 -15.82 -5.32
N ASN A 102 5.83 -16.82 -5.06
CA ASN A 102 4.44 -16.83 -5.51
C ASN A 102 3.46 -16.81 -4.33
N TRP A 103 3.97 -16.54 -3.13
CA TRP A 103 3.30 -16.52 -1.84
C TRP A 103 2.48 -17.75 -1.51
N LYS A 104 2.69 -18.89 -2.19
CA LYS A 104 1.89 -20.10 -1.95
C LYS A 104 1.95 -20.55 -0.49
N LYS A 105 3.12 -20.39 0.17
CA LYS A 105 3.35 -20.79 1.57
C LYS A 105 2.96 -19.71 2.58
N SER A 106 2.90 -18.44 2.19
CA SER A 106 2.65 -17.30 3.06
C SER A 106 1.27 -16.66 2.83
N LYS A 107 0.49 -17.12 1.85
CA LYS A 107 -0.78 -16.50 1.43
C LYS A 107 -1.76 -16.30 2.58
N GLU A 108 -1.93 -17.30 3.43
CA GLU A 108 -2.84 -17.25 4.59
C GLU A 108 -2.39 -16.17 5.59
N GLN A 109 -1.10 -16.15 5.93
CA GLN A 109 -0.52 -15.14 6.83
C GLN A 109 -0.61 -13.72 6.24
N ILE A 110 -0.38 -13.57 4.93
CA ILE A 110 -0.56 -12.27 4.26
C ILE A 110 -2.03 -11.84 4.35
N GLU A 111 -2.97 -12.76 4.12
CA GLU A 111 -4.39 -12.47 4.24
C GLU A 111 -4.78 -12.08 5.68
N GLU A 112 -4.25 -12.76 6.70
CA GLU A 112 -4.47 -12.43 8.11
C GLU A 112 -3.97 -11.02 8.45
N VAL A 113 -2.76 -10.67 8.01
CA VAL A 113 -2.18 -9.34 8.19
C VAL A 113 -3.01 -8.26 7.48
N ILE A 114 -3.42 -8.51 6.24
CA ILE A 114 -4.29 -7.59 5.51
C ILE A 114 -5.64 -7.43 6.25
N THR A 115 -6.19 -8.53 6.74
CA THR A 115 -7.44 -8.55 7.52
C THR A 115 -7.33 -7.71 8.77
N HIS A 116 -6.22 -7.84 9.50
CA HIS A 116 -5.91 -7.05 10.68
C HIS A 116 -5.99 -5.54 10.37
N TYR A 117 -5.19 -5.06 9.41
CA TYR A 117 -5.16 -3.62 9.11
C TYR A 117 -6.47 -3.10 8.49
N VAL A 118 -7.15 -3.90 7.67
CA VAL A 118 -8.47 -3.51 7.12
C VAL A 118 -9.51 -3.34 8.23
N LYS A 119 -9.48 -4.18 9.27
CA LYS A 119 -10.46 -4.16 10.36
C LYS A 119 -10.11 -3.23 11.52
N GLU A 120 -8.84 -2.82 11.63
CA GLU A 120 -8.33 -2.03 12.75
C GLU A 120 -9.20 -0.79 13.04
N LYS A 121 -9.69 -0.12 12.00
CA LYS A 121 -10.69 0.94 12.12
C LYS A 121 -11.41 1.19 10.80
N LYS A 122 -12.43 2.06 10.85
CA LYS A 122 -13.08 2.59 9.65
C LYS A 122 -12.17 3.59 8.94
N TRP A 123 -11.65 3.18 7.80
CA TRP A 123 -10.79 4.01 6.96
C TRP A 123 -11.62 4.93 6.06
N GLU A 124 -11.16 6.18 5.87
CA GLU A 124 -11.71 7.09 4.86
C GLU A 124 -11.48 6.56 3.45
N SER A 125 -10.33 5.92 3.23
CA SER A 125 -10.02 5.19 2.00
C SER A 125 -9.08 4.03 2.29
N ILE A 126 -9.24 2.93 1.56
CA ILE A 126 -8.29 1.83 1.45
C ILE A 126 -7.77 1.84 0.01
N THR A 127 -6.45 1.79 -0.19
CA THR A 127 -5.85 1.80 -1.53
C THR A 127 -4.86 0.66 -1.71
N THR A 128 -4.86 0.06 -2.90
CA THR A 128 -3.90 -0.98 -3.28
C THR A 128 -3.70 -1.03 -4.81
N HIS A 129 -2.92 -2.01 -5.27
CA HIS A 129 -2.69 -2.28 -6.69
C HIS A 129 -3.96 -2.57 -7.49
N ASN A 130 -3.93 -2.31 -8.79
CA ASN A 130 -5.00 -2.73 -9.70
C ASN A 130 -4.89 -4.21 -10.12
N ALA A 131 -5.95 -4.70 -10.77
CA ALA A 131 -6.08 -6.10 -11.17
C ALA A 131 -4.99 -6.58 -12.14
N ASP A 132 -4.45 -5.67 -12.96
CA ASP A 132 -3.38 -5.95 -13.90
C ASP A 132 -1.99 -5.94 -13.24
N GLY A 133 -1.89 -5.54 -11.96
CA GLY A 133 -0.62 -5.36 -11.27
C GLY A 133 0.25 -4.32 -11.95
N GLU A 134 -0.38 -3.23 -12.39
CA GLU A 134 0.18 -2.13 -13.17
C GLU A 134 0.88 -2.65 -14.44
N TYR A 135 2.19 -2.84 -14.40
CA TYR A 135 2.97 -3.38 -15.53
C TYR A 135 3.00 -4.92 -15.57
N GLY A 136 2.05 -5.60 -14.92
CA GLY A 136 1.94 -7.05 -14.92
C GLY A 136 2.66 -7.75 -13.76
N HIS A 137 3.04 -7.03 -12.70
CA HIS A 137 3.83 -7.61 -11.62
C HIS A 137 3.01 -8.58 -10.76
N ILE A 138 3.50 -9.81 -10.57
CA ILE A 138 2.72 -10.88 -9.92
C ILE A 138 2.40 -10.58 -8.45
N HIS A 139 3.31 -9.98 -7.68
CA HIS A 139 3.00 -9.60 -6.29
C HIS A 139 1.95 -8.48 -6.24
N HIS A 140 1.91 -7.59 -7.23
CA HIS A 140 0.90 -6.52 -7.26
C HIS A 140 -0.47 -7.14 -7.52
N LYS A 141 -0.56 -8.08 -8.47
CA LYS A 141 -1.78 -8.87 -8.72
C LYS A 141 -2.24 -9.65 -7.49
N MET A 142 -1.32 -10.32 -6.79
CA MET A 142 -1.66 -11.06 -5.58
C MET A 142 -2.10 -10.14 -4.44
N THR A 143 -1.44 -9.00 -4.27
CA THR A 143 -1.82 -7.98 -3.29
C THR A 143 -3.21 -7.43 -3.59
N HIS A 144 -3.47 -7.04 -4.85
CA HIS A 144 -4.79 -6.63 -5.32
C HIS A 144 -5.87 -7.67 -4.99
N GLN A 145 -5.63 -8.95 -5.32
CA GLN A 145 -6.57 -10.03 -5.08
C GLN A 145 -6.87 -10.22 -3.59
N LEU A 146 -5.83 -10.23 -2.74
CA LEU A 146 -6.00 -10.44 -1.30
C LEU A 146 -6.71 -9.26 -0.65
N VAL A 147 -6.27 -8.02 -0.91
CA VAL A 147 -6.90 -6.81 -0.36
C VAL A 147 -8.35 -6.70 -0.82
N THR A 148 -8.65 -6.94 -2.10
CA THR A 148 -10.03 -6.90 -2.61
C THR A 148 -10.89 -7.95 -1.92
N LYS A 149 -10.42 -9.19 -1.83
CA LYS A 149 -11.12 -10.29 -1.13
C LYS A 149 -11.42 -9.92 0.33
N VAL A 150 -10.43 -9.38 1.05
CA VAL A 150 -10.62 -8.95 2.45
C VAL A 150 -11.64 -7.83 2.54
N CYS A 151 -11.53 -6.79 1.72
CA CYS A 151 -12.47 -5.67 1.73
C CYS A 151 -13.91 -6.09 1.38
N GLU A 152 -14.09 -7.03 0.45
CA GLU A 152 -15.41 -7.62 0.15
C GLU A 152 -15.98 -8.37 1.37
N ARG A 153 -15.17 -9.24 1.98
CA ARG A 153 -15.56 -10.00 3.19
C ARG A 153 -15.93 -9.10 4.36
N GLU A 154 -15.13 -8.06 4.60
CA GLU A 154 -15.32 -7.11 5.72
C GLU A 154 -16.27 -5.95 5.37
N LYS A 155 -16.89 -5.96 4.18
CA LYS A 155 -17.82 -4.92 3.70
C LYS A 155 -17.22 -3.49 3.75
N GLN A 156 -15.96 -3.37 3.34
CA GLN A 156 -15.19 -2.11 3.25
C GLN A 156 -14.99 -1.64 1.79
N THR A 157 -15.78 -2.16 0.84
CA THR A 157 -15.60 -1.87 -0.60
C THR A 157 -16.02 -0.46 -1.02
N ASP A 158 -16.89 0.22 -0.25
CA ASP A 158 -17.35 1.58 -0.57
C ASP A 158 -16.22 2.61 -0.66
N ASN A 159 -15.13 2.38 0.10
CA ASN A 159 -13.97 3.25 0.20
C ASN A 159 -12.69 2.60 -0.36
N LEU A 160 -12.82 1.53 -1.16
CA LEU A 160 -11.69 0.84 -1.77
C LEU A 160 -11.34 1.46 -3.13
N PHE A 161 -10.06 1.77 -3.32
CA PHE A 161 -9.50 2.35 -4.53
C PHE A 161 -8.30 1.56 -5.03
N TYR A 162 -8.08 1.60 -6.34
CA TYR A 162 -6.98 0.94 -7.03
C TYR A 162 -6.11 1.95 -7.75
N PHE A 163 -4.80 1.69 -7.77
CA PHE A 163 -3.85 2.49 -8.53
C PHE A 163 -4.21 2.57 -10.03
N ALA A 164 -3.81 3.68 -10.65
CA ALA A 164 -4.10 3.95 -12.05
C ALA A 164 -3.55 2.86 -12.98
N PRO A 165 -4.19 2.59 -14.12
CA PRO A 165 -3.66 1.66 -15.12
C PRO A 165 -2.27 2.06 -15.61
N TYR A 166 -1.45 1.07 -15.92
CA TYR A 166 -0.16 1.29 -16.55
C TYR A 166 -0.31 1.44 -18.06
N TYR A 167 0.34 2.45 -18.63
CA TYR A 167 0.45 2.64 -20.07
C TYR A 167 1.92 2.71 -20.46
N LYS A 168 2.31 1.94 -21.48
CA LYS A 168 3.66 2.05 -22.06
C LYS A 168 3.85 3.46 -22.60
N LYS A 169 5.08 3.98 -22.52
CA LYS A 169 5.44 5.32 -23.02
C LYS A 169 4.92 5.64 -24.43
N GLN A 170 4.98 4.69 -25.36
CA GLN A 170 4.52 4.84 -26.74
C GLN A 170 2.99 4.88 -26.89
N ASP A 171 2.28 4.34 -25.92
CA ASP A 171 0.83 4.20 -25.90
C ASP A 171 0.15 5.32 -25.12
N LEU A 172 0.86 6.11 -24.31
CA LEU A 172 0.30 7.24 -23.54
C LEU A 172 -0.57 8.18 -24.39
N LYS A 173 -0.11 8.51 -25.61
CA LYS A 173 -0.85 9.38 -26.55
C LYS A 173 -2.17 8.79 -27.07
N LYS A 174 -2.42 7.50 -26.85
CA LYS A 174 -3.66 6.81 -27.22
C LYS A 174 -4.75 6.95 -26.14
N HIS A 175 -4.41 7.51 -24.99
CA HIS A 175 -5.30 7.66 -23.85
C HIS A 175 -5.51 9.13 -23.51
N THR A 176 -6.72 9.48 -23.10
CA THR A 176 -7.02 10.80 -22.53
C THR A 176 -6.76 10.75 -21.04
N LEU A 177 -5.59 11.22 -20.61
CA LEU A 177 -5.15 11.21 -19.22
C LEU A 177 -5.01 12.63 -18.70
N THR A 178 -5.40 12.85 -17.45
CA THR A 178 -5.22 14.16 -16.80
C THR A 178 -3.90 14.17 -16.02
N PRO A 179 -2.87 14.93 -16.45
CA PRO A 179 -1.65 15.05 -15.67
C PRO A 179 -1.92 15.84 -14.38
N MET A 180 -1.21 15.49 -13.31
CA MET A 180 -1.16 16.30 -12.09
C MET A 180 -0.44 17.64 -12.33
N SER A 181 -0.58 18.57 -11.38
CA SER A 181 0.13 19.86 -11.45
C SER A 181 1.65 19.66 -11.40
N GLU A 182 2.43 20.59 -11.95
CA GLU A 182 3.89 20.55 -11.87
C GLU A 182 4.39 20.54 -10.42
N LYS A 183 3.70 21.24 -9.53
CA LYS A 183 3.99 21.24 -8.09
C LYS A 183 3.81 19.85 -7.47
N ASP A 184 2.70 19.18 -7.78
CA ASP A 184 2.44 17.83 -7.30
C ASP A 184 3.47 16.85 -7.88
N LEU A 185 3.79 16.96 -9.18
CA LEU A 185 4.77 16.11 -9.84
C LEU A 185 6.17 16.28 -9.24
N LYS A 186 6.58 17.52 -8.95
CA LYS A 186 7.85 17.81 -8.28
C LYS A 186 7.88 17.20 -6.87
N THR A 187 6.78 17.31 -6.13
CA THR A 187 6.66 16.74 -4.78
C THR A 187 6.75 15.21 -4.84
N LYS A 188 5.99 14.57 -5.73
CA LYS A 188 6.06 13.12 -5.99
C LYS A 188 7.47 12.67 -6.38
N THR A 189 8.14 13.41 -7.26
CA THR A 189 9.51 13.08 -7.69
C THR A 189 10.48 13.16 -6.51
N THR A 190 10.35 14.17 -5.66
CA THR A 190 11.19 14.30 -4.44
C THR A 190 10.98 13.13 -3.48
N LEU A 191 9.74 12.64 -3.34
CA LEU A 191 9.48 11.42 -2.57
C LEU A 191 10.14 10.18 -3.21
N ALA A 192 10.09 10.07 -4.55
CA ALA A 192 10.68 8.94 -5.26
C ALA A 192 12.22 8.93 -5.16
N ASP A 193 12.84 10.10 -5.12
CA ASP A 193 14.30 10.25 -5.04
C ASP A 193 14.90 9.71 -3.71
N VAL A 194 14.06 9.45 -2.70
CA VAL A 194 14.49 8.77 -1.46
C VAL A 194 14.88 7.31 -1.72
N TYR A 195 14.29 6.68 -2.75
CA TYR A 195 14.56 5.30 -3.11
C TYR A 195 15.78 5.16 -4.03
N ILE A 196 16.95 5.53 -3.51
CA ILE A 196 18.24 5.52 -4.24
C ILE A 196 18.53 4.15 -4.85
N SER A 197 18.29 3.07 -4.11
CA SER A 197 18.49 1.68 -4.57
C SER A 197 17.59 1.30 -5.74
N GLN A 198 16.53 2.08 -5.98
CA GLN A 198 15.53 1.87 -7.03
C GLN A 198 15.51 2.98 -8.06
N GLU A 199 16.52 3.85 -8.10
CA GLU A 199 16.63 4.94 -9.06
C GLU A 199 16.34 4.47 -10.49
N LYS A 200 16.89 3.31 -10.89
CA LYS A 200 16.64 2.72 -12.22
C LYS A 200 15.17 2.37 -12.44
N VAL A 201 14.48 1.83 -11.44
CA VAL A 201 13.06 1.47 -11.53
C VAL A 201 12.22 2.75 -11.64
N CYS A 202 12.44 3.72 -10.76
CA CYS A 202 11.77 5.01 -10.78
C CYS A 202 11.98 5.74 -12.12
N ASN A 203 13.21 5.76 -12.64
CA ASN A 203 13.53 6.37 -13.94
C ASN A 203 12.82 5.68 -15.11
N ASN A 204 12.77 4.33 -15.11
CA ASN A 204 12.06 3.57 -16.14
C ASN A 204 10.55 3.86 -16.13
N LEU A 205 9.97 4.09 -14.94
CA LEU A 205 8.55 4.37 -14.75
C LEU A 205 8.21 5.87 -14.74
N LYS A 206 9.19 6.77 -14.86
CA LYS A 206 8.99 8.22 -14.79
C LYS A 206 7.95 8.77 -15.78
N HIS A 207 7.75 8.08 -16.91
CA HIS A 207 6.75 8.44 -17.90
C HIS A 207 5.30 8.33 -17.41
N ILE A 208 5.02 7.50 -16.40
CA ILE A 208 3.69 7.41 -15.78
C ILE A 208 3.52 8.31 -14.55
N PHE A 209 4.60 8.91 -14.03
CA PHE A 209 4.55 9.72 -12.80
C PHE A 209 3.48 10.82 -12.81
N PRO A 210 3.25 11.54 -13.92
CA PRO A 210 2.22 12.59 -13.97
C PRO A 210 0.79 12.09 -13.80
N TYR A 211 0.52 10.78 -13.90
CA TYR A 211 -0.83 10.22 -13.96
C TYR A 211 -1.11 9.35 -12.73
N GLU A 212 -2.08 9.76 -11.91
CA GLU A 212 -2.54 9.03 -10.70
C GLU A 212 -4.07 9.07 -10.59
N GLU A 213 -4.76 8.82 -11.70
CA GLU A 213 -6.22 8.71 -11.71
C GLU A 213 -6.62 7.32 -11.17
N TRP A 214 -6.73 7.21 -9.84
CA TRP A 214 -7.15 5.98 -9.17
C TRP A 214 -8.61 5.63 -9.47
N THR A 215 -8.89 4.33 -9.54
CA THR A 215 -10.22 3.79 -9.85
C THR A 215 -10.89 3.27 -8.58
N SER A 216 -12.15 3.62 -8.33
CA SER A 216 -12.91 3.06 -7.20
C SER A 216 -13.27 1.58 -7.43
N TYR A 217 -13.51 0.81 -6.38
CA TYR A 217 -14.04 -0.55 -6.49
C TYR A 217 -15.33 -0.60 -7.34
N LYS A 218 -16.25 0.35 -7.10
CA LYS A 218 -17.51 0.44 -7.85
C LYS A 218 -17.28 0.64 -9.34
N ASP A 219 -16.28 1.45 -9.70
CA ASP A 219 -15.95 1.71 -11.10
C ASP A 219 -15.20 0.56 -11.77
N ALA A 220 -14.33 -0.13 -11.03
CA ALA A 220 -13.57 -1.28 -11.52
C ALA A 220 -14.45 -2.53 -11.73
N TYR A 221 -15.46 -2.70 -10.88
CA TYR A 221 -16.36 -3.87 -10.90
C TYR A 221 -17.81 -3.50 -11.19
N LYS A 222 -18.04 -2.45 -12.01
CA LYS A 222 -19.39 -2.07 -12.47
C LYS A 222 -20.16 -3.33 -12.86
N LYS A 223 -21.15 -3.68 -12.05
CA LYS A 223 -22.22 -4.61 -12.40
C LYS A 223 -23.34 -3.80 -13.04
#